data_AF-A0A7V9BWG5-F1
#
_entry.id   AF-A0A7V9BWG5-F1
#
_cell.length_a   1.000
_cell.length_b   1.000
_cell.length_c   1.000
_cell.angle_alpha   90.00
_cell.angle_beta   90.00
_cell.angle_gamma   90.00
#
_symmetry.space_group_name_H-M   'P 1'
#
loop_
_entity.id
_entity.type
_entity.pdbx_description
1 polymer ?
#
loop_
_entity_poly.entity_id
_entity_poly.type
_entity_poly.pdbx_seq_one_letter_code
_entity_poly.pdbx_strand_id
1 'polypeptide(L)'
;MGSKYKLVPQLAQVFAEIGGTTALDAFSGSGVVSYTLKALGYQVTTNDFLNFPSIIAAATVENQSELLTADEIDAICGDACDDRDFIQSTFDGLYFDADDRAFLDSAWSHIDQLTDAKHALAVSALVLSAARKQPRGVFTFTDLRYDDGRRDLHLSLREHFRERAGDYNAVVFDSRQPSRARCGEVSAIEGEFDVVYLDPPYAPPRDDNCYIKRYHFLEGLSVYWRGQQIMQQTKTKKLAKKYTPFSYKRTVAQALRETFKQFKDSTIVLSYSSNAVPDAATIEAAMREVKGSVEVRQMDHRYSFGTHPAAQRRTVSEYLFIGR
;
A
#
# COMPACT_ATOMS: atom_id res chain seq x y z
N MET A 1 -0.78 0.38 -8.40
CA MET A 1 -2.15 0.04 -8.90
C MET A 1 -3.08 -0.06 -7.71
N GLY A 2 -4.37 0.22 -7.87
CA GLY A 2 -5.37 0.03 -6.80
C GLY A 2 -5.48 1.15 -5.76
N SER A 3 -4.70 2.23 -5.89
CA SER A 3 -4.84 3.38 -4.98
C SER A 3 -6.21 4.04 -5.14
N LYS A 4 -6.85 4.31 -4.00
CA LYS A 4 -8.15 4.99 -3.89
C LYS A 4 -8.06 6.51 -4.04
N TYR A 5 -6.93 7.05 -4.49
CA TYR A 5 -6.70 8.49 -4.62
C TYR A 5 -7.83 9.24 -5.34
N LYS A 6 -8.36 8.73 -6.45
CA LYS A 6 -9.46 9.40 -7.17
C LYS A 6 -10.83 9.27 -6.47
N LEU A 7 -10.95 8.41 -5.46
CA LEU A 7 -12.16 8.19 -4.68
C LEU A 7 -12.13 8.92 -3.33
N VAL A 8 -10.98 9.52 -2.97
CA VAL A 8 -10.79 10.28 -1.73
C VAL A 8 -11.88 11.33 -1.51
N PRO A 9 -12.27 12.17 -2.50
CA PRO A 9 -13.29 13.19 -2.26
C PRO A 9 -14.62 12.60 -1.81
N GLN A 10 -15.05 11.50 -2.43
CA GLN A 10 -16.30 10.83 -2.08
C GLN A 10 -16.20 10.04 -0.78
N LEU A 11 -15.05 9.38 -0.52
CA LEU A 11 -14.80 8.71 0.77
C LEU A 11 -14.80 9.72 1.92
N ALA A 12 -14.21 10.90 1.72
CA ALA A 12 -14.20 11.96 2.73
C ALA A 12 -15.62 12.45 3.07
N GLN A 13 -16.50 12.57 2.07
CA GLN A 13 -17.92 12.88 2.31
C GLN A 13 -18.60 11.78 3.12
N VAL A 14 -18.37 10.51 2.78
CA VAL A 14 -18.93 9.37 3.51
C VAL A 14 -18.45 9.34 4.97
N PHE A 15 -17.15 9.54 5.21
CA PHE A 15 -16.63 9.59 6.58
C PHE A 15 -17.14 10.80 7.37
N ALA A 16 -17.36 11.96 6.71
CA ALA A 16 -17.97 13.11 7.35
C ALA A 16 -19.45 12.88 7.69
N GLU A 17 -20.20 12.17 6.83
CA GLU A 17 -21.60 11.77 7.09
C GLU A 17 -21.73 10.76 8.23
N ILE A 18 -20.81 9.80 8.31
CA ILE A 18 -20.80 8.78 9.37
C ILE A 18 -20.40 9.41 10.72
N GLY A 19 -19.37 10.26 10.71
CA GLY A 19 -18.79 10.84 11.93
C GLY A 19 -18.06 9.81 12.79
N GLY A 20 -17.63 10.25 13.98
CA GLY A 20 -16.82 9.46 14.90
C GLY A 20 -15.51 10.17 15.25
N THR A 21 -14.72 9.50 16.09
CA THR A 21 -13.44 10.00 16.59
C THR A 21 -12.30 9.02 16.34
N THR A 22 -12.61 7.73 16.28
CA THR A 22 -11.64 6.65 16.06
C THR A 22 -11.93 5.92 14.75
N ALA A 23 -10.90 5.64 13.96
CA ALA A 23 -11.04 4.91 12.72
C ALA A 23 -9.97 3.83 12.54
N LEU A 24 -10.36 2.69 12.00
CA LEU A 24 -9.46 1.64 11.54
C LEU A 24 -9.44 1.60 10.00
N ASP A 25 -8.26 1.72 9.40
CA ASP A 25 -8.02 1.30 8.03
C ASP A 25 -7.32 -0.07 8.05
N ALA A 26 -8.10 -1.13 7.83
CA ALA A 26 -7.63 -2.51 8.04
C ALA A 26 -6.68 -3.02 6.93
N PHE A 27 -6.68 -2.35 5.76
CA PHE A 27 -5.95 -2.74 4.56
C PHE A 27 -5.39 -1.49 3.87
N SER A 28 -4.45 -0.81 4.55
CA SER A 28 -4.05 0.56 4.22
C SER A 28 -3.44 0.74 2.82
N GLY A 29 -2.74 -0.26 2.28
CA GLY A 29 -2.18 -0.22 0.93
C GLY A 29 -1.29 1.00 0.66
N SER A 30 -1.79 2.00 -0.05
CA SER A 30 -1.04 3.25 -0.29
C SER A 30 -1.11 4.26 0.88
N GLY A 31 -1.85 3.97 1.94
CA GLY A 31 -2.08 4.88 3.07
C GLY A 31 -3.01 6.06 2.78
N VAL A 32 -3.47 6.24 1.54
CA VAL A 32 -4.29 7.40 1.11
C VAL A 32 -5.60 7.54 1.89
N VAL A 33 -6.30 6.44 2.18
CA VAL A 33 -7.57 6.50 2.93
C VAL A 33 -7.29 6.79 4.41
N SER A 34 -6.33 6.09 5.00
CA SER A 34 -5.81 6.39 6.34
C SER A 34 -5.41 7.87 6.52
N TYR A 35 -4.67 8.44 5.56
CA TYR A 35 -4.26 9.84 5.56
C TYR A 35 -5.45 10.79 5.46
N THR A 36 -6.46 10.42 4.67
CA THR A 36 -7.72 11.18 4.57
C THR A 36 -8.46 11.17 5.92
N LEU A 37 -8.56 10.02 6.58
CA LEU A 37 -9.16 9.91 7.92
C LEU A 37 -8.40 10.79 8.93
N LYS A 38 -7.06 10.77 8.92
CA LYS A 38 -6.24 11.66 9.76
C LYS A 38 -6.53 13.14 9.47
N ALA A 39 -6.62 13.52 8.20
CA ALA A 39 -6.93 14.89 7.79
C ALA A 39 -8.35 15.34 8.18
N LEU A 40 -9.29 14.40 8.33
CA LEU A 40 -10.62 14.65 8.85
C LEU A 40 -10.69 14.70 10.39
N GLY A 41 -9.55 14.52 11.08
CA GLY A 41 -9.46 14.64 12.54
C GLY A 41 -9.74 13.34 13.30
N TYR A 42 -9.71 12.18 12.64
CA TYR A 42 -9.81 10.88 13.33
C TYR A 42 -8.49 10.51 14.00
N GLN A 43 -8.60 9.82 15.14
CA GLN A 43 -7.55 8.97 15.66
C GLN A 43 -7.50 7.68 14.83
N VAL A 44 -6.45 7.51 14.00
CA VAL A 44 -6.41 6.44 13.01
C VAL A 44 -5.52 5.29 13.48
N THR A 45 -6.06 4.08 13.50
CA THR A 45 -5.26 2.85 13.48
C THR A 45 -5.19 2.36 12.04
N THR A 46 -3.99 2.13 11.54
CA THR A 46 -3.76 1.60 10.19
C THR A 46 -3.15 0.22 10.29
N ASN A 47 -3.55 -0.67 9.39
CA ASN A 47 -3.02 -2.01 9.30
C ASN A 47 -2.76 -2.38 7.84
N ASP A 48 -1.70 -3.13 7.59
CA ASP A 48 -1.56 -3.89 6.36
C ASP A 48 -0.87 -5.22 6.63
N PHE A 49 -1.08 -6.18 5.73
CA PHE A 49 -0.43 -7.47 5.80
C PHE A 49 1.02 -7.43 5.29
N LEU A 50 1.32 -6.49 4.40
CA LEU A 50 2.66 -6.26 3.85
C LEU A 50 3.40 -5.19 4.66
N ASN A 51 4.73 -5.27 4.67
CA ASN A 51 5.55 -4.33 5.40
C ASN A 51 5.57 -2.95 4.74
N PHE A 52 5.77 -2.87 3.41
CA PHE A 52 5.94 -1.57 2.76
C PHE A 52 4.72 -0.62 2.91
N PRO A 53 3.44 -1.08 2.84
CA PRO A 53 2.29 -0.26 3.15
C PRO A 53 2.27 0.24 4.60
N SER A 54 2.60 -0.64 5.55
CA SER A 54 2.63 -0.30 6.98
C SER A 54 3.68 0.78 7.28
N ILE A 55 4.83 0.75 6.61
CA ILE A 55 5.87 1.76 6.73
C ILE A 55 5.44 3.10 6.12
N ILE A 56 4.73 3.09 4.99
CA ILE A 56 4.13 4.31 4.41
C ILE A 56 3.12 4.92 5.39
N ALA A 57 2.29 4.10 6.03
CA ALA A 57 1.34 4.56 7.04
C ALA A 57 2.05 5.07 8.31
N ALA A 58 3.15 4.44 8.73
CA ALA A 58 3.98 4.96 9.82
C ALA A 58 4.56 6.35 9.50
N ALA A 59 5.02 6.54 8.26
CA ALA A 59 5.60 7.80 7.80
C ALA A 59 4.59 8.94 7.63
N THR A 60 3.36 8.64 7.21
CA THR A 60 2.36 9.66 6.80
C THR A 60 1.20 9.83 7.77
N VAL A 61 0.86 8.78 8.53
CA VAL A 61 -0.31 8.75 9.42
C VAL A 61 0.12 8.78 10.87
N GLU A 62 0.97 7.84 11.31
CA GLU A 62 1.46 7.79 12.69
C GLU A 62 2.35 9.00 13.03
N ASN A 63 3.30 9.34 12.13
CA ASN A 63 4.17 10.50 12.29
C ASN A 63 3.37 11.81 12.33
N GLN A 64 3.61 12.62 13.36
CA GLN A 64 2.96 13.92 13.56
C GLN A 64 3.86 15.11 13.21
N SER A 65 5.19 14.95 13.22
CA SER A 65 6.07 16.12 13.15
C SER A 65 7.51 15.87 12.70
N GLU A 66 8.00 14.63 12.74
CA GLU A 66 9.38 14.34 12.37
C GLU A 66 9.57 14.48 10.86
N LEU A 67 10.67 15.07 10.44
CA LEU A 67 11.04 15.27 9.04
C LEU A 67 12.47 14.78 8.82
N LEU A 68 12.77 14.34 7.61
CA LEU A 68 14.15 14.17 7.17
C LEU A 68 14.77 15.54 6.95
N THR A 69 15.87 15.82 7.64
CA THR A 69 16.65 17.04 7.43
C THR A 69 17.42 16.99 6.12
N ALA A 70 17.88 18.14 5.63
CA ALA A 70 18.70 18.21 4.42
C ALA A 70 19.99 17.38 4.57
N ASP A 71 20.65 17.47 5.73
CA ASP A 71 21.87 16.71 6.03
C ASP A 71 21.62 15.19 6.04
N GLU A 72 20.49 14.73 6.60
CA GLU A 72 20.12 13.32 6.56
C GLU A 72 19.84 12.85 5.12
N ILE A 73 19.15 13.66 4.31
CA ILE A 73 18.89 13.34 2.91
C ILE A 73 20.21 13.27 2.12
N ASP A 74 21.12 14.21 2.34
CA ASP A 74 22.42 14.24 1.67
C ASP A 74 23.34 13.11 2.14
N ALA A 75 23.29 12.71 3.40
CA ALA A 75 23.99 11.52 3.90
C ALA A 75 23.48 10.26 3.20
N ILE A 76 22.16 10.03 3.16
CA ILE A 76 21.56 8.87 2.47
C ILE A 76 21.90 8.88 0.97
N CYS A 77 22.00 10.08 0.38
CA CYS A 77 22.44 10.30 -0.99
C CYS A 77 23.96 10.44 -1.15
N GLY A 78 24.75 10.07 -0.15
CA GLY A 78 26.20 10.10 -0.17
C GLY A 78 26.83 8.71 -0.41
N ASP A 79 28.06 8.58 0.06
CA ASP A 79 28.83 7.34 0.08
C ASP A 79 28.30 6.40 1.17
N ALA A 80 28.47 5.09 0.98
CA ALA A 80 27.94 4.09 1.91
C ALA A 80 28.62 4.18 3.29
N CYS A 81 27.86 3.91 4.35
CA CYS A 81 28.38 3.79 5.73
C CYS A 81 29.05 2.45 6.01
N ASP A 82 28.77 1.43 5.20
CA ASP A 82 29.34 0.09 5.32
C ASP A 82 29.52 -0.56 3.93
N ASP A 83 29.93 -1.83 3.90
CA ASP A 83 30.31 -2.58 2.70
C ASP A 83 29.18 -3.48 2.17
N ARG A 84 27.93 -3.25 2.57
CA ARG A 84 26.80 -4.09 2.13
C ARG A 84 26.62 -4.03 0.60
N ASP A 85 26.36 -5.19 0.01
CA ASP A 85 26.22 -5.34 -1.44
C ASP A 85 25.05 -6.28 -1.82
N PHE A 86 24.11 -6.51 -0.90
CA PHE A 86 23.07 -7.51 -1.08
C PHE A 86 22.22 -7.25 -2.33
N ILE A 87 21.85 -5.98 -2.57
CA ILE A 87 20.99 -5.62 -3.72
C ILE A 87 21.80 -5.73 -5.01
N GLN A 88 23.05 -5.26 -5.02
CA GLN A 88 23.96 -5.42 -6.15
C GLN A 88 24.16 -6.89 -6.52
N SER A 89 24.51 -7.75 -5.56
CA SER A 89 24.82 -9.17 -5.79
C SER A 89 23.59 -10.00 -6.13
N THR A 90 22.45 -9.76 -5.48
CA THR A 90 21.23 -10.57 -5.64
C THR A 90 20.44 -10.20 -6.90
N PHE A 91 20.44 -8.91 -7.26
CA PHE A 91 19.64 -8.37 -8.36
C PHE A 91 20.50 -7.86 -9.53
N ASP A 92 21.72 -8.35 -9.68
CA ASP A 92 22.55 -8.00 -10.83
C ASP A 92 21.85 -8.30 -12.16
N GLY A 93 21.88 -7.34 -13.07
CA GLY A 93 21.15 -7.37 -14.34
C GLY A 93 19.62 -7.31 -14.23
N LEU A 94 19.05 -7.07 -13.04
CA LEU A 94 17.60 -6.95 -12.81
C LEU A 94 17.21 -5.53 -12.40
N TYR A 95 16.06 -5.08 -12.94
CA TYR A 95 15.28 -3.88 -12.59
C TYR A 95 15.94 -2.51 -12.83
N PHE A 96 17.14 -2.31 -12.31
CA PHE A 96 17.86 -1.05 -12.34
C PHE A 96 19.24 -1.24 -12.98
N ASP A 97 19.99 -0.16 -13.17
CA ASP A 97 21.39 -0.27 -13.59
C ASP A 97 22.32 -0.53 -12.38
N ALA A 98 23.63 -0.62 -12.61
CA ALA A 98 24.59 -0.91 -11.56
C ALA A 98 24.67 0.22 -10.52
N ASP A 99 24.66 1.48 -10.96
CA ASP A 99 24.78 2.66 -10.10
C ASP A 99 23.56 2.81 -9.18
N ASP A 100 22.36 2.54 -9.70
CA ASP A 100 21.13 2.52 -8.93
C ASP A 100 21.09 1.38 -7.90
N ARG A 101 21.54 0.18 -8.26
CA ARG A 101 21.63 -0.94 -7.30
C ARG A 101 22.61 -0.62 -6.18
N ALA A 102 23.78 -0.08 -6.52
CA ALA A 102 24.76 0.37 -5.54
C ALA A 102 24.20 1.49 -4.64
N PHE A 103 23.43 2.42 -5.20
CA PHE A 103 22.74 3.44 -4.42
C PHE A 103 21.72 2.82 -3.44
N LEU A 104 20.93 1.82 -3.84
CA LEU A 104 19.97 1.20 -2.91
C LEU A 104 20.66 0.53 -1.72
N ASP A 105 21.80 -0.13 -1.93
CA ASP A 105 22.62 -0.67 -0.86
C ASP A 105 23.19 0.45 0.03
N SER A 106 23.83 1.46 -0.57
CA SER A 106 24.37 2.62 0.15
C SER A 106 23.28 3.32 0.98
N ALA A 107 22.13 3.62 0.40
CA ALA A 107 21.03 4.29 1.09
C ALA A 107 20.57 3.49 2.33
N TRP A 108 20.48 2.16 2.22
CA TRP A 108 20.11 1.30 3.34
C TRP A 108 21.15 1.30 4.47
N SER A 109 22.44 1.50 4.18
CA SER A 109 23.49 1.64 5.20
C SER A 109 23.31 2.87 6.10
N HIS A 110 22.72 3.94 5.57
CA HIS A 110 22.33 5.13 6.34
C HIS A 110 20.98 4.95 7.01
N ILE A 111 19.99 4.41 6.30
CA ILE A 111 18.61 4.22 6.81
C ILE A 111 18.59 3.36 8.06
N ASP A 112 19.43 2.33 8.16
CA ASP A 112 19.54 1.47 9.35
C ASP A 112 19.95 2.19 10.63
N GLN A 113 20.57 3.37 10.50
CA GLN A 113 20.99 4.19 11.63
C GLN A 113 19.88 5.15 12.07
N LEU A 114 18.83 5.32 11.26
CA LEU A 114 17.65 6.10 11.61
C LEU A 114 16.71 5.24 12.45
N THR A 115 15.93 5.90 13.31
CA THR A 115 14.87 5.26 14.10
C THR A 115 13.50 5.84 13.78
N ASP A 116 12.46 5.13 14.21
CA ASP A 116 11.08 5.61 14.29
C ASP A 116 10.57 6.27 12.99
N ALA A 117 9.98 7.45 13.10
CA ALA A 117 9.36 8.15 11.99
C ALA A 117 10.35 8.52 10.87
N LYS A 118 11.61 8.84 11.20
CA LYS A 118 12.63 9.16 10.19
C LYS A 118 13.04 7.92 9.39
N HIS A 119 13.19 6.78 10.05
CA HIS A 119 13.36 5.50 9.36
C HIS A 119 12.18 5.24 8.42
N ALA A 120 10.95 5.42 8.90
CA ALA A 120 9.75 5.22 8.09
C ALA A 120 9.69 6.15 6.86
N LEU A 121 10.02 7.44 7.03
CA LEU A 121 10.09 8.42 5.94
C LEU A 121 11.14 8.02 4.90
N ALA A 122 12.34 7.66 5.33
CA ALA A 122 13.43 7.32 4.41
C ALA A 122 13.14 6.03 3.63
N VAL A 123 12.62 4.98 4.30
CA VAL A 123 12.20 3.75 3.62
C VAL A 123 11.05 4.04 2.65
N SER A 124 10.06 4.84 3.05
CA SER A 124 8.93 5.20 2.18
C SER A 124 9.39 5.96 0.94
N ALA A 125 10.31 6.92 1.09
CA ALA A 125 10.93 7.64 -0.02
C ALA A 125 11.66 6.67 -0.96
N LEU A 126 12.47 5.75 -0.43
CA LEU A 126 13.21 4.77 -1.21
C LEU A 126 12.30 3.80 -1.98
N VAL A 127 11.23 3.31 -1.33
CA VAL A 127 10.19 2.47 -1.93
C VAL A 127 9.48 3.20 -3.07
N LEU A 128 9.12 4.47 -2.86
CA LEU A 128 8.45 5.27 -3.88
C LEU A 128 9.39 5.58 -5.07
N SER A 129 10.67 5.84 -4.80
CA SER A 129 11.71 6.00 -5.83
C SER A 129 11.81 4.78 -6.73
N ALA A 130 11.95 3.59 -6.14
CA ALA A 130 12.00 2.32 -6.88
C ALA A 130 10.70 2.07 -7.66
N ALA A 131 9.54 2.34 -7.06
CA ALA A 131 8.24 2.18 -7.72
C ALA A 131 8.03 3.15 -8.89
N ARG A 132 8.57 4.38 -8.82
CA ARG A 132 8.44 5.39 -9.87
C ARG A 132 9.37 5.14 -11.04
N LYS A 133 10.59 4.66 -10.77
CA LYS A 133 11.58 4.31 -11.78
C LYS A 133 11.27 2.99 -12.52
N GLN A 134 10.58 2.06 -11.88
CA GLN A 134 10.18 0.81 -12.54
C GLN A 134 8.93 1.03 -13.44
N PRO A 135 8.92 0.58 -14.70
CA PRO A 135 7.74 0.70 -15.56
C PRO A 135 6.49 0.10 -14.91
N ARG A 136 5.38 0.86 -14.93
CA ARG A 136 4.11 0.54 -14.24
C ARG A 136 4.23 0.33 -12.72
N GLY A 137 5.40 0.54 -12.13
CA GLY A 137 5.71 0.31 -10.72
C GLY A 137 5.55 -1.15 -10.28
N VAL A 138 5.76 -2.12 -11.18
CA VAL A 138 5.65 -3.55 -10.85
C VAL A 138 6.91 -4.32 -11.25
N PHE A 139 7.27 -5.30 -10.42
CA PHE A 139 8.54 -6.03 -10.52
C PHE A 139 8.34 -7.46 -11.06
N THR A 140 7.38 -7.60 -11.98
CA THR A 140 7.03 -8.88 -12.65
C THR A 140 7.82 -9.14 -13.93
N PHE A 141 8.52 -8.14 -14.45
CA PHE A 141 9.36 -8.17 -15.64
C PHE A 141 10.59 -7.29 -15.38
N THR A 142 11.64 -7.48 -16.19
CA THR A 142 12.96 -6.86 -15.98
C THR A 142 13.42 -6.04 -17.19
N ASP A 143 12.65 -6.06 -18.29
CA ASP A 143 12.96 -5.34 -19.52
C ASP A 143 12.28 -3.96 -19.57
N LEU A 144 12.87 -3.02 -20.32
CA LEU A 144 12.31 -1.69 -20.59
C LEU A 144 11.17 -1.72 -21.62
N ARG A 145 10.55 -2.88 -21.85
CA ARG A 145 9.50 -3.07 -22.86
C ARG A 145 8.28 -2.15 -22.66
N TYR A 146 8.12 -1.62 -21.45
CA TYR A 146 7.03 -0.73 -21.06
C TYR A 146 7.50 0.68 -20.71
N ASP A 147 8.67 1.10 -21.21
CA ASP A 147 9.09 2.49 -21.15
C ASP A 147 8.09 3.37 -21.92
N ASP A 148 7.43 4.27 -21.21
CA ASP A 148 6.43 5.20 -21.74
C ASP A 148 6.95 6.63 -21.87
N GLY A 149 8.28 6.83 -21.75
CA GLY A 149 8.98 8.11 -21.95
C GLY A 149 8.80 9.11 -20.80
N ARG A 150 8.24 8.67 -19.66
CA ARG A 150 8.08 9.54 -18.49
C ARG A 150 9.43 9.85 -17.84
N ARG A 151 9.59 11.09 -17.37
CA ARG A 151 10.78 11.57 -16.64
C ARG A 151 11.23 10.60 -15.54
N ASP A 152 10.29 10.05 -14.78
CA ASP A 152 10.60 9.14 -13.68
C ASP A 152 11.40 7.89 -14.10
N LEU A 153 11.30 7.41 -15.35
CA LEU A 153 12.06 6.22 -15.78
C LEU A 153 13.54 6.55 -16.04
N HIS A 154 13.86 7.83 -16.26
CA HIS A 154 15.17 8.30 -16.67
C HIS A 154 15.98 8.96 -15.54
N LEU A 155 15.32 9.38 -14.45
CA LEU A 155 16.03 9.86 -13.26
C LEU A 155 16.79 8.72 -12.59
N SER A 156 17.98 9.00 -12.04
CA SER A 156 18.66 8.09 -11.11
C SER A 156 17.80 7.86 -9.86
N LEU A 157 17.95 6.70 -9.20
CA LEU A 157 17.27 6.46 -7.92
C LEU A 157 17.71 7.45 -6.85
N ARG A 158 18.93 7.98 -6.95
CA ARG A 158 19.45 9.03 -6.06
C ARG A 158 18.69 10.35 -6.23
N GLU A 159 18.46 10.78 -7.46
CA GLU A 159 17.62 11.95 -7.75
C GLU A 159 16.17 11.74 -7.29
N HIS A 160 15.61 10.55 -7.58
CA HIS A 160 14.29 10.20 -7.07
C HIS A 160 14.23 10.29 -5.55
N PHE A 161 15.20 9.73 -4.84
CA PHE A 161 15.19 9.73 -3.38
C PHE A 161 15.12 11.15 -2.82
N ARG A 162 15.93 12.09 -3.35
CA ARG A 162 15.87 13.49 -2.93
C ARG A 162 14.48 14.10 -3.15
N GLU A 163 13.88 13.90 -4.33
CA GLU A 163 12.52 14.40 -4.60
C GLU A 163 11.47 13.76 -3.69
N ARG A 164 11.51 12.43 -3.57
CA ARG A 164 10.51 11.66 -2.81
C ARG A 164 10.63 11.91 -1.30
N ALA A 165 11.83 12.14 -0.77
CA ALA A 165 12.02 12.55 0.61
C ALA A 165 11.37 13.92 0.88
N GLY A 166 11.53 14.87 -0.05
CA GLY A 166 10.82 16.15 0.00
C GLY A 166 9.30 16.00 -0.06
N ASP A 167 8.80 15.16 -0.97
CA ASP A 167 7.36 14.87 -1.10
C ASP A 167 6.78 14.25 0.18
N TYR A 168 7.51 13.31 0.82
CA TYR A 168 7.10 12.70 2.08
C TYR A 168 7.16 13.68 3.26
N ASN A 169 8.18 14.53 3.35
CA ASN A 169 8.22 15.59 4.35
C ASN A 169 7.02 16.55 4.22
N ALA A 170 6.61 16.87 3.00
CA ALA A 170 5.53 17.83 2.73
C ALA A 170 4.13 17.34 3.15
N VAL A 171 3.96 16.02 3.37
CA VAL A 171 2.69 15.44 3.83
C VAL A 171 2.68 15.16 5.34
N VAL A 172 3.76 15.42 6.07
CA VAL A 172 3.74 15.28 7.54
C VAL A 172 3.02 16.48 8.14
N PHE A 173 2.05 16.21 9.00
CA PHE A 173 1.36 17.23 9.79
C PHE A 173 0.85 16.65 11.11
N ASP A 174 0.69 17.53 12.10
CA ASP A 174 0.15 17.22 13.41
C ASP A 174 -1.38 17.27 13.37
N SER A 175 -2.03 16.12 13.47
CA SER A 175 -3.50 16.02 13.56
C SER A 175 -4.03 16.23 14.98
N ARG A 176 -3.15 16.33 15.99
CA ARG A 176 -3.44 16.34 17.43
C ARG A 176 -4.13 15.07 17.95
N GLN A 177 -4.24 14.05 17.10
CA GLN A 177 -4.89 12.78 17.41
C GLN A 177 -3.87 11.65 17.24
N PRO A 178 -3.44 10.98 18.32
CA PRO A 178 -2.37 9.99 18.27
C PRO A 178 -2.81 8.77 17.47
N SER A 179 -2.26 8.64 16.26
CA SER A 179 -2.54 7.58 15.31
C SER A 179 -1.44 6.51 15.34
N ARG A 180 -1.72 5.30 14.86
CA ARG A 180 -0.78 4.17 14.91
C ARG A 180 -0.79 3.35 13.62
N ALA A 181 0.37 2.88 13.19
CA ALA A 181 0.55 1.94 12.11
C ALA A 181 0.93 0.54 12.61
N ARG A 182 0.40 -0.47 11.91
CA ARG A 182 0.61 -1.88 12.21
C ARG A 182 0.88 -2.66 10.93
N CYS A 183 1.75 -3.66 11.06
CA CYS A 183 1.94 -4.70 10.06
C CYS A 183 1.43 -6.03 10.64
N GLY A 184 0.37 -6.60 10.06
CA GLY A 184 -0.22 -7.84 10.58
C GLY A 184 -1.49 -8.29 9.87
N GLU A 185 -1.96 -9.46 10.29
CA GLU A 185 -3.25 -10.02 9.86
C GLU A 185 -4.40 -9.22 10.46
N VAL A 186 -5.44 -8.97 9.66
CA VAL A 186 -6.65 -8.24 10.12
C VAL A 186 -7.35 -8.93 11.29
N SER A 187 -7.29 -10.26 11.36
CA SER A 187 -7.89 -11.05 12.44
C SER A 187 -7.19 -10.88 13.78
N ALA A 188 -5.96 -10.35 13.80
CA ALA A 188 -5.19 -10.04 15.01
C ALA A 188 -5.37 -8.58 15.46
N ILE A 189 -6.39 -7.89 14.92
CA ILE A 189 -6.71 -6.53 15.32
C ILE A 189 -7.67 -6.55 16.50
N GLU A 190 -7.19 -5.99 17.61
CA GLU A 190 -7.95 -5.75 18.83
C GLU A 190 -8.22 -4.25 18.97
N GLY A 191 -9.32 -3.90 19.65
CA GLY A 191 -9.73 -2.53 19.88
C GLY A 191 -11.13 -2.23 19.39
N GLU A 192 -11.69 -1.14 19.90
CA GLU A 192 -12.99 -0.60 19.48
C GLU A 192 -12.75 0.62 18.59
N PHE A 193 -13.55 0.73 17.53
CA PHE A 193 -13.45 1.81 16.55
C PHE A 193 -14.86 2.31 16.21
N ASP A 194 -15.01 3.61 16.01
CA ASP A 194 -16.28 4.18 15.54
C ASP A 194 -16.51 3.78 14.07
N VAL A 195 -15.43 3.81 13.27
CA VAL A 195 -15.45 3.51 11.83
C VAL A 195 -14.37 2.50 11.47
N VAL A 196 -14.73 1.46 10.70
CA VAL A 196 -13.79 0.50 10.13
C VAL A 196 -13.88 0.55 8.61
N TYR A 197 -12.81 1.02 7.98
CA TYR A 197 -12.62 0.99 6.53
C TYR A 197 -11.94 -0.30 6.10
N LEU A 198 -12.54 -0.96 5.10
CA LEU A 198 -12.06 -2.20 4.51
C LEU A 198 -11.82 -2.00 3.01
N ASP A 199 -10.60 -2.29 2.56
CA ASP A 199 -10.23 -2.37 1.14
C ASP A 199 -9.38 -3.64 0.88
N PRO A 200 -9.94 -4.84 1.09
CA PRO A 200 -9.19 -6.07 1.02
C PRO A 200 -8.74 -6.37 -0.42
N PRO A 201 -7.68 -7.18 -0.60
CA PRO A 201 -7.24 -7.61 -1.92
C PRO A 201 -8.37 -8.24 -2.74
N TYR A 202 -8.59 -7.76 -3.96
CA TYR A 202 -9.61 -8.32 -4.85
C TYR A 202 -9.16 -9.64 -5.47
N ALA A 203 -9.97 -10.69 -5.30
CA ALA A 203 -9.83 -11.95 -6.01
C ALA A 203 -10.46 -11.84 -7.42
N PRO A 204 -9.68 -11.81 -8.52
CA PRO A 204 -10.25 -11.67 -9.86
C PRO A 204 -10.94 -12.96 -10.30
N PRO A 205 -11.97 -12.89 -11.16
CA PRO A 205 -12.64 -14.06 -11.72
C PRO A 205 -11.76 -14.94 -12.62
N ARG A 206 -10.64 -14.44 -13.16
CA ARG A 206 -9.83 -15.20 -14.13
C ARG A 206 -8.32 -15.04 -14.01
N ASP A 207 -7.83 -14.11 -13.18
CA ASP A 207 -6.41 -13.75 -13.09
C ASP A 207 -5.92 -13.76 -11.64
N ASP A 208 -4.61 -13.79 -11.45
CA ASP A 208 -3.95 -13.72 -10.14
C ASP A 208 -3.54 -12.27 -9.83
N ASN A 209 -4.31 -11.58 -8.97
CA ASN A 209 -3.99 -10.22 -8.51
C ASN A 209 -3.16 -10.21 -7.22
N CYS A 210 -2.28 -11.21 -7.07
CA CYS A 210 -1.43 -11.33 -5.89
C CYS A 210 -0.45 -10.13 -5.79
N TYR A 211 -0.73 -9.22 -4.87
CA TYR A 211 0.05 -8.01 -4.63
C TYR A 211 1.53 -8.32 -4.34
N ILE A 212 1.81 -9.31 -3.49
CA ILE A 212 3.20 -9.73 -3.23
C ILE A 212 3.92 -10.15 -4.51
N LYS A 213 3.27 -10.81 -5.49
CA LYS A 213 3.94 -11.15 -6.76
C LYS A 213 4.33 -9.92 -7.60
N ARG A 214 3.58 -8.83 -7.49
CA ARG A 214 3.81 -7.59 -8.26
C ARG A 214 4.77 -6.63 -7.56
N TYR A 215 4.71 -6.61 -6.24
CA TYR A 215 5.42 -5.67 -5.39
C TYR A 215 6.49 -6.35 -4.52
N HIS A 216 6.90 -7.58 -4.84
CA HIS A 216 7.88 -8.35 -4.05
C HIS A 216 9.19 -7.60 -3.82
N PHE A 217 9.64 -6.83 -4.83
CA PHE A 217 10.85 -6.03 -4.69
C PHE A 217 10.65 -4.88 -3.71
N LEU A 218 9.50 -4.20 -3.73
CA LEU A 218 9.20 -3.12 -2.78
C LEU A 218 9.02 -3.65 -1.36
N GLU A 219 8.36 -4.81 -1.22
CA GLU A 219 8.23 -5.51 0.05
C GLU A 219 9.60 -5.88 0.62
N GLY A 220 10.46 -6.49 -0.19
CA GLY A 220 11.83 -6.82 0.21
C GLY A 220 12.66 -5.57 0.51
N LEU A 221 12.59 -4.56 -0.37
CA LEU A 221 13.28 -3.29 -0.19
C LEU A 221 12.89 -2.61 1.10
N SER A 222 11.64 -2.71 1.54
CA SER A 222 11.18 -2.06 2.79
C SER A 222 11.76 -2.63 4.08
N VAL A 223 12.43 -3.80 4.00
CA VAL A 223 13.08 -4.48 5.15
C VAL A 223 14.50 -4.93 4.82
N TYR A 224 15.08 -4.43 3.72
CA TYR A 224 16.36 -4.91 3.18
C TYR A 224 16.43 -6.46 3.07
N TRP A 225 15.32 -7.06 2.64
CA TRP A 225 15.09 -8.52 2.55
C TRP A 225 15.31 -9.33 3.84
N ARG A 226 15.48 -8.69 5.00
CA ARG A 226 15.64 -9.35 6.29
C ARG A 226 14.38 -10.15 6.63
N GLY A 227 14.58 -11.41 7.00
CA GLY A 227 13.48 -12.33 7.29
C GLY A 227 12.59 -12.70 6.08
N GLN A 228 13.00 -12.34 4.85
CA GLN A 228 12.26 -12.68 3.63
C GLN A 228 12.89 -13.90 2.92
N GLN A 229 12.05 -14.79 2.39
CA GLN A 229 12.51 -15.93 1.60
C GLN A 229 12.46 -15.61 0.11
N ILE A 230 13.64 -15.45 -0.51
CA ILE A 230 13.77 -15.28 -1.96
C ILE A 230 13.65 -16.64 -2.67
N MET A 231 12.77 -16.71 -3.66
CA MET A 231 12.63 -17.82 -4.59
C MET A 231 13.71 -17.72 -5.68
N GLN A 232 14.91 -18.22 -5.37
CA GLN A 232 16.12 -18.12 -6.21
C GLN A 232 15.94 -18.65 -7.64
N GLN A 233 15.06 -19.62 -7.83
CA GLN A 233 14.71 -20.24 -9.11
C GLN A 233 13.88 -19.36 -10.05
N THR A 234 13.33 -18.25 -9.54
CA THR A 234 12.52 -17.35 -10.36
C THR A 234 13.41 -16.32 -11.07
N LYS A 235 13.10 -16.03 -12.34
CA LYS A 235 13.84 -15.02 -13.14
C LYS A 235 13.88 -13.63 -12.52
N THR A 236 12.91 -13.33 -11.68
CA THR A 236 12.69 -12.02 -11.04
C THR A 236 12.96 -12.07 -9.53
N LYS A 237 13.62 -13.11 -9.00
CA LYS A 237 13.95 -13.25 -7.56
C LYS A 237 12.78 -12.93 -6.62
N LYS A 238 11.60 -13.49 -6.90
CA LYS A 238 10.36 -13.21 -6.16
C LYS A 238 10.46 -13.62 -4.70
N LEU A 239 9.71 -12.96 -3.83
CA LEU A 239 9.48 -13.42 -2.47
C LEU A 239 8.47 -14.58 -2.42
N ALA A 240 8.65 -15.48 -1.46
CA ALA A 240 7.69 -16.53 -1.15
C ALA A 240 6.33 -15.91 -0.80
N LYS A 241 5.25 -16.47 -1.35
CA LYS A 241 3.90 -15.94 -1.14
C LYS A 241 3.43 -16.24 0.29
N LYS A 242 3.12 -15.20 1.06
CA LYS A 242 2.36 -15.33 2.31
C LYS A 242 0.89 -15.65 2.02
N TYR A 243 0.29 -16.57 2.78
CA TYR A 243 -1.11 -16.94 2.62
C TYR A 243 -2.02 -15.82 3.15
N THR A 244 -3.14 -15.57 2.46
CA THR A 244 -4.21 -14.70 2.96
C THR A 244 -5.54 -15.19 2.39
N PRO A 245 -6.60 -15.33 3.21
CA PRO A 245 -7.86 -15.88 2.75
C PRO A 245 -8.62 -14.94 1.79
N PHE A 246 -8.27 -13.65 1.75
CA PHE A 246 -8.86 -12.66 0.83
C PHE A 246 -8.42 -12.84 -0.63
N SER A 247 -7.27 -13.48 -0.88
CA SER A 247 -6.74 -13.64 -2.24
C SER A 247 -7.38 -14.78 -3.05
N TYR A 248 -8.27 -15.60 -2.46
CA TYR A 248 -8.80 -16.79 -3.12
C TYR A 248 -10.32 -16.79 -3.15
N LYS A 249 -10.89 -17.05 -4.33
CA LYS A 249 -12.35 -17.10 -4.55
C LYS A 249 -13.11 -18.01 -3.60
N ARG A 250 -12.49 -19.13 -3.21
CA ARG A 250 -13.11 -20.14 -2.34
C ARG A 250 -13.19 -19.72 -0.88
N THR A 251 -12.35 -18.77 -0.45
CA THR A 251 -12.21 -18.37 0.96
C THR A 251 -12.60 -16.91 1.22
N VAL A 252 -12.56 -16.04 0.21
CA VAL A 252 -12.80 -14.59 0.35
C VAL A 252 -14.17 -14.26 0.95
N ALA A 253 -15.23 -14.98 0.58
CA ALA A 253 -16.57 -14.74 1.11
C ALA A 253 -16.65 -15.04 2.62
N GLN A 254 -15.98 -16.11 3.06
CA GLN A 254 -15.93 -16.46 4.48
C GLN A 254 -15.04 -15.48 5.26
N ALA A 255 -13.89 -15.08 4.68
CA ALA A 255 -13.00 -14.09 5.28
C ALA A 255 -13.69 -12.74 5.50
N LEU A 256 -14.48 -12.27 4.53
CA LEU A 256 -15.30 -11.07 4.66
C LEU A 256 -16.33 -11.21 5.78
N ARG A 257 -17.07 -12.33 5.83
CA ARG A 257 -18.04 -12.59 6.92
C ARG A 257 -17.39 -12.56 8.30
N GLU A 258 -16.22 -13.19 8.46
CA GLU A 258 -15.48 -13.19 9.71
C GLU A 258 -15.01 -11.78 10.10
N THR A 259 -14.53 -11.00 9.13
CA THR A 259 -14.13 -9.60 9.34
C THR A 259 -15.33 -8.74 9.75
N PHE A 260 -16.49 -8.91 9.12
CA PHE A 260 -17.70 -8.18 9.51
C PHE A 260 -18.15 -8.53 10.93
N LYS A 261 -18.03 -9.81 11.34
CA LYS A 261 -18.34 -10.25 12.71
C LYS A 261 -17.36 -9.67 13.74
N GLN A 262 -16.08 -9.61 13.41
CA GLN A 262 -15.05 -9.03 14.27
C GLN A 262 -15.36 -7.55 14.57
N PHE A 263 -15.79 -6.78 13.58
CA PHE A 263 -16.06 -5.35 13.69
C PHE A 263 -17.56 -5.02 13.70
N LYS A 264 -18.39 -5.94 14.21
CA LYS A 264 -19.86 -5.80 14.20
C LYS A 264 -20.36 -4.55 14.93
N ASP A 265 -19.63 -4.06 15.92
CA ASP A 265 -20.01 -2.93 16.77
C ASP A 265 -19.59 -1.57 16.17
N SER A 266 -18.75 -1.56 15.14
CA SER A 266 -18.28 -0.35 14.42
C SER A 266 -19.11 -0.06 13.18
N THR A 267 -19.20 1.18 12.70
CA THR A 267 -19.69 1.42 11.33
C THR A 267 -18.69 0.86 10.32
N ILE A 268 -19.12 -0.04 9.44
CA ILE A 268 -18.24 -0.67 8.45
C ILE A 268 -18.39 0.03 7.10
N VAL A 269 -17.27 0.46 6.52
CA VAL A 269 -17.21 1.01 5.17
C VAL A 269 -16.30 0.12 4.31
N LEU A 270 -16.87 -0.58 3.34
CA LEU A 270 -16.11 -1.48 2.46
C LEU A 270 -16.07 -0.92 1.03
N SER A 271 -14.87 -0.71 0.50
CA SER A 271 -14.65 -0.48 -0.94
C SER A 271 -14.40 -1.82 -1.64
N TYR A 272 -15.14 -2.09 -2.71
CA TYR A 272 -14.99 -3.31 -3.48
C TYR A 272 -15.22 -3.13 -4.98
N SER A 273 -14.35 -3.73 -5.79
CA SER A 273 -14.46 -3.65 -7.26
C SER A 273 -15.61 -4.50 -7.80
N SER A 274 -16.37 -3.96 -8.76
CA SER A 274 -17.43 -4.69 -9.47
C SER A 274 -16.94 -5.86 -10.33
N ASN A 275 -15.63 -5.98 -10.54
CA ASN A 275 -15.00 -7.05 -11.32
C ASN A 275 -14.24 -8.05 -10.44
N ALA A 276 -14.56 -8.10 -9.14
CA ALA A 276 -14.01 -9.05 -8.18
C ALA A 276 -15.09 -10.07 -7.74
N VAL A 277 -14.67 -11.17 -7.11
CA VAL A 277 -15.57 -12.08 -6.39
C VAL A 277 -15.29 -11.97 -4.89
N PRO A 278 -16.30 -12.05 -4.00
CA PRO A 278 -17.70 -12.33 -4.30
C PRO A 278 -18.43 -11.12 -4.91
N ASP A 279 -19.61 -11.34 -5.48
CA ASP A 279 -20.41 -10.26 -6.07
C ASP A 279 -21.04 -9.34 -4.99
N ALA A 280 -21.55 -8.19 -5.42
CA ALA A 280 -22.10 -7.18 -4.53
C ALA A 280 -23.27 -7.70 -3.67
N ALA A 281 -24.15 -8.52 -4.25
CA ALA A 281 -25.30 -9.09 -3.52
C ALA A 281 -24.84 -10.03 -2.40
N THR A 282 -23.81 -10.83 -2.66
CA THR A 282 -23.20 -11.72 -1.66
C THR A 282 -22.55 -10.93 -0.52
N ILE A 283 -21.84 -9.84 -0.85
CA ILE A 283 -21.22 -8.95 0.14
C ILE A 283 -22.29 -8.27 1.00
N GLU A 284 -23.33 -7.72 0.38
CA GLU A 284 -24.42 -7.06 1.09
C GLU A 284 -25.13 -8.04 2.03
N ALA A 285 -25.46 -9.25 1.54
CA ALA A 285 -26.09 -10.29 2.35
C ALA A 285 -25.22 -10.67 3.57
N ALA A 286 -23.92 -10.85 3.36
CA ALA A 286 -22.97 -11.15 4.43
C ALA A 286 -22.87 -10.01 5.46
N MET A 287 -22.90 -8.75 5.03
CA MET A 287 -22.85 -7.60 5.94
C MET A 287 -24.16 -7.46 6.74
N ARG A 288 -25.31 -7.76 6.14
CA ARG A 288 -26.63 -7.79 6.81
C ARG A 288 -26.75 -8.88 7.88
N GLU A 289 -25.88 -9.89 7.89
CA GLU A 289 -25.82 -10.88 8.98
C GLU A 289 -25.45 -10.23 10.32
N VAL A 290 -24.76 -9.08 10.30
CA VAL A 290 -24.28 -8.39 11.52
C VAL A 290 -24.72 -6.92 11.61
N LYS A 291 -25.21 -6.32 10.53
CA LYS A 291 -25.64 -4.92 10.45
C LYS A 291 -27.14 -4.76 10.27
N GLY A 292 -27.73 -3.81 10.99
CA GLY A 292 -29.16 -3.50 10.91
C GLY A 292 -29.53 -2.79 9.61
N SER A 293 -28.61 -1.98 9.08
CA SER A 293 -28.76 -1.30 7.80
C SER A 293 -27.50 -1.43 6.95
N VAL A 294 -27.68 -1.77 5.67
CA VAL A 294 -26.59 -1.77 4.68
C VAL A 294 -27.01 -0.92 3.49
N GLU A 295 -26.21 0.11 3.21
CA GLU A 295 -26.34 1.00 2.07
C GLU A 295 -25.25 0.67 1.05
N VAL A 296 -25.60 0.59 -0.24
CA VAL A 296 -24.65 0.32 -1.33
C VAL A 296 -24.64 1.50 -2.28
N ARG A 297 -23.51 2.22 -2.35
CA ARG A 297 -23.27 3.30 -3.31
C ARG A 297 -22.39 2.78 -4.45
N GLN A 298 -22.74 3.08 -5.69
CA GLN A 298 -21.87 2.82 -6.84
C GLN A 298 -21.08 4.09 -7.18
N MET A 299 -19.78 3.96 -7.30
CA MET A 299 -18.88 5.02 -7.73
C MET A 299 -18.36 4.69 -9.14
N ASP A 300 -18.65 5.58 -10.08
CA ASP A 300 -18.13 5.47 -11.45
C ASP A 300 -16.62 5.69 -11.45
N HIS A 301 -15.85 4.59 -11.48
CA HIS A 301 -14.39 4.65 -11.51
C HIS A 301 -13.83 3.90 -12.71
N ARG A 302 -13.50 4.62 -13.78
CA ARG A 302 -12.86 4.02 -14.96
C ARG A 302 -11.42 3.57 -14.64
N TYR A 303 -11.24 2.28 -14.35
CA TYR A 303 -9.93 1.64 -14.38
C TYR A 303 -9.46 1.51 -15.84
N SER A 304 -8.36 2.17 -16.19
CA SER A 304 -7.67 1.92 -17.46
C SER A 304 -6.75 0.71 -17.33
N PHE A 305 -7.24 -0.48 -17.69
CA PHE A 305 -6.42 -1.68 -17.83
C PHE A 305 -6.40 -2.14 -19.29
N GLY A 306 -5.19 -2.33 -19.83
CA GLY A 306 -4.96 -2.94 -21.15
C GLY A 306 -4.27 -2.01 -22.15
N THR A 307 -3.15 -2.47 -22.71
CA THR A 307 -2.42 -1.84 -23.84
C THR A 307 -2.89 -2.34 -25.21
N HIS A 308 -3.97 -3.12 -25.30
CA HIS A 308 -4.48 -3.63 -26.57
C HIS A 308 -5.60 -2.74 -27.13
N PRO A 309 -5.47 -2.23 -28.38
CA PRO A 309 -6.52 -1.46 -29.04
C PRO A 309 -7.86 -2.19 -29.17
N ALA A 310 -7.85 -3.53 -29.12
CA ALA A 310 -9.01 -4.41 -29.20
C ALA A 310 -9.60 -4.82 -27.84
N ALA A 311 -8.98 -4.42 -26.71
CA ALA A 311 -9.57 -4.68 -25.40
C ALA A 311 -10.71 -3.67 -25.18
N GLN A 312 -11.96 -4.13 -25.29
CA GLN A 312 -13.13 -3.38 -24.80
C GLN A 312 -12.79 -2.86 -23.41
N ARG A 313 -12.69 -1.53 -23.26
CA ARG A 313 -12.48 -0.88 -21.98
C ARG A 313 -13.64 -1.29 -21.07
N ARG A 314 -13.43 -2.29 -20.23
CA ARG A 314 -14.43 -2.70 -19.25
C ARG A 314 -14.58 -1.55 -18.27
N THR A 315 -15.74 -0.91 -18.28
CA THR A 315 -16.14 0.05 -17.25
C THR A 315 -16.32 -0.73 -15.97
N VAL A 316 -15.24 -0.88 -15.21
CA VAL A 316 -15.30 -1.39 -13.85
C VAL A 316 -15.88 -0.26 -12.99
N SER A 317 -16.78 -0.57 -12.07
CA SER A 317 -17.27 0.37 -11.06
C SER A 317 -16.71 -0.02 -9.70
N GLU A 318 -16.59 0.94 -8.80
CA GLU A 318 -16.27 0.66 -7.40
C GLU A 318 -17.57 0.70 -6.60
N TYR A 319 -17.84 -0.31 -5.78
CA TYR A 319 -18.94 -0.30 -4.82
C TYR A 319 -18.42 0.16 -3.46
N LEU A 320 -19.21 0.99 -2.79
CA LEU A 320 -19.01 1.36 -1.40
C LEU A 320 -20.19 0.83 -0.58
N PHE A 321 -19.94 -0.15 0.28
CA PHE A 321 -20.92 -0.69 1.21
C PHE A 321 -20.76 0.02 2.55
N ILE A 322 -21.86 0.51 3.12
CA ILE A 322 -21.88 1.20 4.41
C ILE A 322 -22.84 0.44 5.32
N GLY A 323 -22.28 -0.26 6.30
CA GLY A 323 -23.00 -1.07 7.28
C GLY A 323 -23.08 -0.38 8.64
N ARG A 324 -24.29 -0.09 9.09
CA ARG A 324 -24.58 0.52 10.40
C ARG A 324 -25.28 -0.50 11.29
#